data_AF-A0A7S3PST1-F1
#
_entry.id   AF-A0A7S3PST1-F1
#
_cell.length_a   1.000
_cell.length_b   1.000
_cell.length_c   1.000
_cell.angle_alpha   90.00
_cell.angle_beta   90.00
_cell.angle_gamma   90.00
#
_symmetry.space_group_name_H-M   'P 1'
#
loop_
_entity.id
_entity.type
_entity.pdbx_description
1 polymer ?
#
loop_
_entity_poly.entity_id
_entity_poly.type
_entity_poly.pdbx_seq_one_letter_code
_entity_poly.pdbx_strand_id
1 'polypeptide(L)'
;QIEASAQGHWHVIDDCRKSADPIGIAYVGAMCDDLFNVGITYKPNTPGAWSTTWLTFAHEVGHNFGMQHSFEEGVGSTGGIMDYGDKRLNGEYQFNKKYRKNEVCGKLSREVNANCQFLKDPVFTCGNKKLETGEECECPDGSSECECCKNCKLKGQCSPFDNPCCSERCTYADTRVP
;
A
#
# COMPACT_ATOMS: atom_id res chain seq x y z
N GLN A 1 -14.27 6.72 24.28
CA GLN A 1 -14.03 5.29 24.02
C GLN A 1 -13.07 5.23 22.85
N ILE A 2 -11.94 4.52 22.97
CA ILE A 2 -11.04 4.31 21.84
C ILE A 2 -11.69 3.18 21.04
N GLU A 3 -12.24 3.50 19.88
CA GLU A 3 -12.79 2.48 18.98
C GLU A 3 -11.65 1.56 18.51
N ALA A 4 -11.95 0.28 18.29
CA ALA A 4 -11.01 -0.64 17.67
C ALA A 4 -10.57 -0.06 16.31
N SER A 5 -9.28 -0.19 15.98
CA SER A 5 -8.74 0.30 14.70
C SER A 5 -9.50 -0.34 13.53
N ALA A 6 -10.26 0.47 12.80
CA ALA A 6 -10.97 0.07 11.59
C ALA A 6 -10.04 0.11 10.36
N GLN A 7 -8.80 -0.38 10.48
CA GLN A 7 -7.81 -0.38 9.40
C GLN A 7 -7.30 -1.81 9.15
N GLY A 8 -6.85 -2.10 7.92
CA GLY A 8 -6.25 -3.41 7.62
C GLY A 8 -4.90 -3.64 8.30
N HIS A 9 -4.25 -2.56 8.73
CA HIS A 9 -3.02 -2.55 9.50
C HIS A 9 -2.87 -1.20 10.20
N TRP A 10 -2.32 -1.22 11.41
CA TRP A 10 -1.99 -0.02 12.19
C TRP A 10 -0.53 -0.06 12.61
N HIS A 11 0.19 1.06 12.53
CA HIS A 11 1.62 1.08 12.86
C HIS A 11 1.97 2.27 13.73
N VAL A 12 2.69 2.02 14.82
CA VAL A 12 3.23 3.06 15.70
C VAL A 12 4.66 3.37 15.30
N ILE A 13 4.98 4.65 15.13
CA ILE A 13 6.37 5.13 15.07
C ILE A 13 6.61 5.86 16.38
N ASP A 14 7.49 5.32 17.22
CA ASP A 14 7.76 5.83 18.56
C ASP A 14 9.22 6.24 18.70
N ASP A 15 9.49 7.35 19.37
CA ASP A 15 10.83 7.81 19.71
C ASP A 15 11.11 7.91 21.21
N CYS A 16 10.16 7.47 22.03
CA CYS A 16 10.27 7.44 23.48
C CYS A 16 11.15 6.28 23.99
N ARG A 17 11.48 5.29 23.16
CA ARG A 17 12.26 4.12 23.58
C ARG A 17 13.75 4.44 23.74
N LYS A 18 14.28 4.11 24.92
CA LYS A 18 15.67 4.39 25.33
C LYS A 18 16.62 3.17 25.30
N SER A 19 16.11 1.97 25.02
CA SER A 19 16.90 0.72 24.99
C SER A 19 17.22 0.25 23.56
N ALA A 20 18.35 -0.44 23.39
CA ALA A 20 19.01 -0.67 22.10
C ALA A 20 18.45 -1.79 21.21
N ASP A 21 17.58 -2.70 21.66
CA ASP A 21 17.03 -3.77 20.79
C ASP A 21 15.77 -4.46 21.37
N PRO A 22 14.84 -4.97 20.54
CA PRO A 22 14.76 -4.86 19.08
C PRO A 22 14.22 -3.48 18.64
N ILE A 23 14.73 -2.89 17.56
CA ILE A 23 14.30 -1.55 17.08
C ILE A 23 12.91 -1.52 16.42
N GLY A 24 12.21 -2.65 16.35
CA GLY A 24 10.81 -2.77 15.97
C GLY A 24 10.23 -4.10 16.46
N ILE A 25 8.90 -4.23 16.43
CA ILE A 25 8.20 -5.50 16.65
C ILE A 25 6.83 -5.50 15.95
N ALA A 26 6.46 -6.64 15.37
CA ALA A 26 5.16 -6.89 14.77
C ALA A 26 4.73 -8.35 14.91
N TYR A 27 3.42 -8.59 14.88
CA TYR A 27 2.87 -9.94 14.80
C TYR A 27 2.97 -10.50 13.39
N VAL A 28 3.45 -11.74 13.27
CA VAL A 28 3.57 -12.39 11.96
C VAL A 28 2.20 -12.79 11.41
N GLY A 29 1.91 -12.40 10.18
CA GLY A 29 0.69 -12.80 9.46
C GLY A 29 -0.58 -12.25 10.10
N ALA A 30 -0.51 -11.07 10.69
CA ALA A 30 -1.59 -10.46 11.46
C ALA A 30 -2.30 -9.30 10.76
N MET A 31 -1.94 -8.95 9.52
CA MET A 31 -2.76 -8.05 8.69
C MET A 31 -4.24 -8.49 8.72
N CYS A 32 -5.16 -7.52 8.76
CA CYS A 32 -6.61 -7.69 8.81
C CYS A 32 -7.15 -8.45 10.04
N ASP A 33 -6.31 -8.72 11.03
CA ASP A 33 -6.75 -9.23 12.34
C ASP A 33 -7.28 -8.08 13.22
N ASP A 34 -8.38 -8.31 13.94
CA ASP A 34 -9.03 -7.27 14.73
C ASP A 34 -8.23 -6.81 15.96
N LEU A 35 -7.24 -7.61 16.42
CA LEU A 35 -6.47 -7.35 17.63
C LEU A 35 -4.95 -7.28 17.39
N PHE A 36 -4.47 -7.97 16.35
CA PHE A 36 -3.04 -8.18 16.13
C PHE A 36 -2.51 -7.49 14.87
N ASN A 37 -3.32 -6.76 14.11
CA ASN A 37 -2.93 -6.01 12.90
C ASN A 37 -1.97 -4.83 13.16
N VAL A 38 -1.23 -4.87 14.26
CA VAL A 38 -0.38 -3.81 14.76
C VAL A 38 1.11 -4.13 14.56
N GLY A 39 1.88 -3.08 14.35
CA GLY A 39 3.34 -3.07 14.40
C GLY A 39 3.84 -1.81 15.10
N ILE A 40 5.08 -1.85 15.60
CA ILE A 40 5.75 -0.67 16.14
C ILE A 40 7.19 -0.60 15.64
N THR A 41 7.61 0.59 15.25
CA THR A 41 8.98 0.91 14.93
C THR A 41 9.49 1.96 15.91
N TYR A 42 10.62 1.66 16.52
CA TYR A 42 11.31 2.59 17.38
C TYR A 42 12.33 3.39 16.58
N LYS A 43 12.31 4.70 16.79
CA LYS A 43 13.29 5.60 16.23
C LYS A 43 14.67 5.32 16.86
N PRO A 44 15.70 5.02 16.07
CA PRO A 44 17.03 4.85 16.62
C PRO A 44 17.54 6.20 17.17
N ASN A 45 18.08 6.20 18.39
CA ASN A 45 18.69 7.40 18.99
C ASN A 45 20.13 7.67 18.49
N THR A 46 20.60 6.91 17.50
CA THR A 46 21.94 7.03 16.92
C THR A 46 21.96 8.10 15.82
N PRO A 47 22.88 9.09 15.85
CA PRO A 47 23.05 10.06 14.77
C PRO A 47 23.18 9.39 13.39
N GLY A 48 22.44 9.85 12.38
CA GLY A 48 22.42 9.28 11.04
C GLY A 48 21.51 8.05 10.83
N ALA A 49 21.13 7.33 11.89
CA ALA A 49 20.24 6.17 11.80
C ALA A 49 18.77 6.54 11.54
N TRP A 50 18.41 7.83 11.61
CA TRP A 50 17.12 8.35 11.16
C TRP A 50 16.78 7.96 9.72
N SER A 51 17.80 7.84 8.87
CA SER A 51 17.66 7.44 7.48
C SER A 51 17.22 5.99 7.30
N THR A 52 17.24 5.18 8.37
CA THR A 52 16.89 3.75 8.32
C THR A 52 15.60 3.40 9.08
N THR A 53 14.92 4.36 9.73
CA THR A 53 13.62 4.10 10.39
C THR A 53 12.61 3.46 9.44
N TRP A 54 12.60 3.88 8.18
CA TRP A 54 11.72 3.29 7.15
C TRP A 54 12.04 1.83 6.84
N LEU A 55 13.31 1.39 6.99
CA LEU A 55 13.71 -0.01 6.79
C LEU A 55 13.15 -0.89 7.90
N THR A 56 13.19 -0.41 9.15
CA THR A 56 12.56 -1.10 10.27
C THR A 56 11.05 -1.14 10.10
N PHE A 57 10.42 -0.04 9.71
CA PHE A 57 9.00 -0.03 9.36
C PHE A 57 8.67 -1.09 8.30
N ALA A 58 9.43 -1.13 7.20
CA ALA A 58 9.22 -2.12 6.14
C ALA A 58 9.44 -3.56 6.62
N HIS A 59 10.39 -3.79 7.53
CA HIS A 59 10.65 -5.09 8.15
C HIS A 59 9.44 -5.57 8.98
N GLU A 60 8.93 -4.72 9.85
CA GLU A 60 7.78 -5.04 10.70
C GLU A 60 6.49 -5.21 9.88
N VAL A 61 6.29 -4.36 8.86
CA VAL A 61 5.20 -4.54 7.89
C VAL A 61 5.35 -5.90 7.18
N GLY A 62 6.56 -6.30 6.80
CA GLY A 62 6.84 -7.64 6.27
C GLY A 62 6.31 -8.74 7.17
N HIS A 63 6.58 -8.67 8.48
CA HIS A 63 6.01 -9.61 9.46
C HIS A 63 4.48 -9.59 9.46
N ASN A 64 3.81 -8.44 9.54
CA ASN A 64 2.35 -8.40 9.50
C ASN A 64 1.76 -9.02 8.21
N PHE A 65 2.49 -8.91 7.11
CA PHE A 65 2.17 -9.50 5.81
C PHE A 65 2.59 -10.98 5.69
N GLY A 66 3.01 -11.61 6.80
CA GLY A 66 3.27 -13.04 6.90
C GLY A 66 4.72 -13.45 6.69
N MET A 67 5.62 -12.50 6.41
CA MET A 67 7.02 -12.81 6.14
C MET A 67 7.76 -13.23 7.40
N GLN A 68 8.58 -14.27 7.30
CA GLN A 68 9.58 -14.61 8.31
C GLN A 68 10.89 -13.85 8.05
N HIS A 69 11.84 -13.94 8.99
CA HIS A 69 13.20 -13.48 8.73
C HIS A 69 13.84 -14.26 7.56
N SER A 70 14.71 -13.58 6.81
CA SER A 70 15.52 -14.21 5.75
C SER A 70 16.87 -14.63 6.29
N PHE A 71 16.99 -15.89 6.73
CA PHE A 71 18.22 -16.47 7.27
C PHE A 71 18.65 -17.77 6.58
N GLU A 72 18.02 -18.11 5.45
CA GLU A 72 18.24 -19.38 4.74
C GLU A 72 19.69 -19.59 4.31
N GLU A 73 20.43 -18.52 4.07
CA GLU A 73 21.85 -18.53 3.66
C GLU A 73 22.75 -17.98 4.79
N GLY A 74 22.20 -17.85 6.00
CA GLY A 74 22.87 -17.30 7.18
C GLY A 74 22.36 -15.91 7.57
N VAL A 75 22.42 -15.62 8.87
CA VAL A 75 22.06 -14.31 9.43
C VAL A 75 23.00 -13.25 8.89
N GLY A 76 22.45 -12.19 8.32
CA GLY A 76 23.17 -11.09 7.69
C GLY A 76 23.64 -11.35 6.25
N SER A 77 23.46 -12.57 5.73
CA SER A 77 24.04 -13.02 4.45
C SER A 77 22.99 -13.35 3.38
N THR A 78 21.76 -13.65 3.78
CA THR A 78 20.66 -14.02 2.87
C THR A 78 20.12 -12.81 2.11
N GLY A 79 20.21 -11.64 2.73
CA GLY A 79 19.86 -10.36 2.14
C GLY A 79 18.37 -10.04 2.09
N GLY A 80 18.11 -8.78 1.74
CA GLY A 80 16.79 -8.17 1.69
C GLY A 80 16.30 -7.67 3.04
N ILE A 81 15.15 -6.99 3.03
CA ILE A 81 14.60 -6.25 4.17
C ILE A 81 14.38 -7.14 5.40
N MET A 82 14.05 -8.43 5.22
CA MET A 82 13.79 -9.38 6.32
C MET A 82 15.05 -10.01 6.92
N ASP A 83 16.24 -9.70 6.42
CA ASP A 83 17.52 -10.14 7.01
C ASP A 83 18.04 -9.06 7.99
N TYR A 84 18.92 -9.42 8.93
CA TYR A 84 19.63 -8.55 9.86
C TYR A 84 20.86 -7.85 9.25
N GLY A 85 21.18 -8.14 7.99
CA GLY A 85 22.27 -7.49 7.27
C GLY A 85 21.97 -6.04 6.87
N ASP A 86 22.54 -5.60 5.75
CA ASP A 86 22.38 -4.24 5.21
C ASP A 86 21.00 -3.95 4.59
N LYS A 87 20.06 -4.91 4.70
CA LYS A 87 18.69 -4.87 4.18
C LYS A 87 18.59 -4.89 2.65
N ARG A 88 19.70 -5.09 1.93
CA ARG A 88 19.72 -5.11 0.47
C ARG A 88 19.74 -6.53 -0.08
N LEU A 89 19.18 -6.69 -1.27
CA LEU A 89 19.35 -7.87 -2.11
C LEU A 89 19.80 -7.37 -3.48
N ASN A 90 20.90 -7.92 -4.00
CA ASN A 90 21.49 -7.51 -5.29
C ASN A 90 21.73 -5.99 -5.39
N GLY A 91 22.16 -5.37 -4.29
CA GLY A 91 22.47 -3.93 -4.22
C GLY A 91 21.28 -3.00 -3.94
N GLU A 92 20.05 -3.51 -4.00
CA GLU A 92 18.81 -2.74 -3.86
C GLU A 92 18.06 -3.09 -2.57
N TYR A 93 17.38 -2.11 -1.97
CA TYR A 93 16.46 -2.38 -0.86
C TYR A 93 15.19 -3.04 -1.37
N GLN A 94 15.02 -4.32 -1.04
CA GLN A 94 13.86 -5.10 -1.47
C GLN A 94 13.65 -6.30 -0.55
N PHE A 95 12.45 -6.86 -0.56
CA PHE A 95 12.20 -8.16 0.08
C PHE A 95 12.89 -9.27 -0.69
N ASN A 96 13.30 -10.33 0.03
CA ASN A 96 13.90 -11.48 -0.62
C ASN A 96 12.83 -12.27 -1.39
N LYS A 97 12.73 -12.03 -2.71
CA LYS A 97 11.71 -12.64 -3.58
C LYS A 97 11.82 -14.17 -3.64
N LYS A 98 13.01 -14.74 -3.44
CA LYS A 98 13.22 -16.20 -3.45
C LYS A 98 12.55 -16.85 -2.24
N TYR A 99 12.67 -16.25 -1.06
CA TYR A 99 12.23 -16.86 0.19
C TYR A 99 10.91 -16.30 0.75
N ARG A 100 10.66 -14.99 0.61
CA ARG A 100 9.52 -14.30 1.26
C ARG A 100 8.29 -14.17 0.37
N LYS A 101 8.41 -14.35 -0.95
CA LYS A 101 7.30 -14.17 -1.90
C LYS A 101 6.11 -15.07 -1.58
N ASN A 102 6.34 -16.35 -1.31
CA ASN A 102 5.26 -17.29 -1.07
C ASN A 102 4.52 -16.98 0.24
N GLU A 103 5.23 -16.51 1.26
CA GLU A 103 4.66 -16.12 2.55
C GLU A 103 3.71 -14.93 2.39
N VAL A 104 4.18 -13.86 1.73
CA VAL A 104 3.33 -12.68 1.49
C VAL A 104 2.16 -12.97 0.57
N CYS A 105 2.38 -13.71 -0.52
CA CYS A 105 1.28 -14.10 -1.41
C CYS A 105 0.27 -14.99 -0.70
N GLY A 106 0.73 -15.90 0.18
CA GLY A 106 -0.15 -16.77 0.97
C GLY A 106 -1.01 -15.97 1.93
N LYS A 107 -0.42 -15.01 2.67
CA LYS A 107 -1.16 -14.14 3.58
C LYS A 107 -2.15 -13.25 2.83
N LEU A 108 -1.74 -12.57 1.76
CA LEU A 108 -2.64 -11.73 0.96
C LEU A 108 -3.81 -12.53 0.39
N SER A 109 -3.54 -13.71 -0.18
CA SER A 109 -4.59 -14.57 -0.73
C SER A 109 -5.58 -15.02 0.34
N ARG A 110 -5.08 -15.34 1.55
CA ARG A 110 -5.94 -15.69 2.69
C ARG A 110 -6.86 -14.54 3.07
N GLU A 111 -6.33 -13.33 3.18
CA GLU A 111 -7.11 -12.16 3.61
C GLU A 111 -8.11 -11.68 2.55
N VAL A 112 -7.75 -11.77 1.27
CA VAL A 112 -8.70 -11.56 0.16
C VAL A 112 -9.85 -12.57 0.25
N ASN A 113 -9.55 -13.86 0.43
CA ASN A 113 -10.57 -14.91 0.55
C ASN A 113 -11.40 -14.81 1.84
N ALA A 114 -10.82 -14.26 2.91
CA ALA A 114 -11.51 -13.99 4.17
C ALA A 114 -12.38 -12.72 4.10
N ASN A 115 -12.50 -12.08 2.93
CA ASN A 115 -13.23 -10.84 2.73
C ASN A 115 -12.73 -9.68 3.60
N CYS A 116 -11.41 -9.61 3.88
CA CYS A 116 -10.84 -8.44 4.53
C CYS A 116 -11.25 -7.18 3.77
N GLN A 117 -12.04 -6.32 4.42
CA GLN A 117 -12.66 -5.16 3.79
C GLN A 117 -11.65 -4.15 3.23
N PHE A 118 -10.40 -4.19 3.71
CA PHE A 118 -9.32 -3.28 3.34
C PHE A 118 -8.47 -3.79 2.17
N LEU A 119 -8.66 -5.04 1.75
CA LEU A 119 -7.99 -5.65 0.59
C LEU A 119 -8.96 -5.95 -0.56
N LYS A 120 -10.19 -5.45 -0.45
CA LYS A 120 -11.09 -5.41 -1.60
C LYS A 120 -10.49 -4.39 -2.58
N ASP A 121 -10.52 -4.73 -3.87
CA ASP A 121 -10.33 -3.70 -4.90
C ASP A 121 -11.25 -2.52 -4.52
N PRO A 122 -10.79 -1.27 -4.62
CA PRO A 122 -11.70 -0.15 -4.53
C PRO A 122 -12.82 -0.44 -5.53
N VAL A 123 -14.00 -0.75 -5.00
CA VAL A 123 -15.16 -1.05 -5.83
C VAL A 123 -15.56 0.28 -6.41
N PHE A 124 -15.03 0.57 -7.60
CA PHE A 124 -15.41 1.76 -8.31
C PHE A 124 -16.92 1.71 -8.50
N THR A 125 -17.60 2.73 -7.99
CA THR A 125 -19.05 2.78 -8.02
C THR A 125 -19.44 3.75 -9.11
N CYS A 126 -19.60 3.21 -10.31
CA CYS A 126 -19.93 4.02 -11.47
C CYS A 126 -21.20 4.87 -11.22
N GLY A 127 -21.08 6.18 -11.41
CA GLY A 127 -22.12 7.18 -11.14
C GLY A 127 -22.08 7.79 -9.74
N ASN A 128 -20.99 7.62 -8.99
CA ASN A 128 -20.84 8.22 -7.66
C ASN A 128 -20.16 9.61 -7.68
N LYS A 129 -19.83 10.14 -8.87
CA LYS A 129 -19.18 11.45 -9.11
C LYS A 129 -17.73 11.53 -8.65
N LYS A 130 -17.06 10.39 -8.45
CA LYS A 130 -15.65 10.33 -8.07
C LYS A 130 -14.93 9.43 -9.04
N LEU A 131 -13.97 9.97 -9.78
CA LEU A 131 -13.15 9.17 -10.67
C LEU A 131 -12.24 8.23 -9.85
N GLU A 132 -12.58 6.94 -9.81
CA GLU A 132 -11.89 5.92 -9.02
C GLU A 132 -10.98 5.02 -9.90
N THR A 133 -10.08 4.28 -9.25
CA THR A 133 -9.19 3.34 -9.97
C THR A 133 -10.02 2.21 -10.59
N GLY A 134 -10.18 2.24 -11.92
CA GLY A 134 -11.03 1.32 -12.69
C GLY A 134 -11.97 2.03 -13.66
N GLU A 135 -12.27 3.30 -13.39
CA GLU A 135 -13.08 4.19 -14.23
C GLU A 135 -12.19 5.03 -15.16
N GLU A 136 -12.75 5.46 -16.28
CA GLU A 136 -12.10 6.40 -17.20
C GLU A 136 -12.79 7.76 -17.22
N CYS A 137 -14.01 7.82 -16.70
CA CYS A 137 -14.81 9.05 -16.58
C CYS A 137 -15.94 8.88 -15.57
N GLU A 138 -16.45 10.01 -15.09
CA GLU A 138 -17.67 10.14 -14.28
C GLU A 138 -18.60 11.20 -14.87
N CYS A 139 -19.86 11.19 -14.43
CA CYS A 139 -20.86 12.17 -14.86
C CYS A 139 -21.21 13.15 -13.74
N PRO A 140 -21.37 14.45 -14.04
CA PRO A 140 -21.61 15.49 -13.02
C PRO A 140 -22.92 15.28 -12.24
N ASP A 141 -23.92 14.66 -12.88
CA ASP A 141 -25.21 14.35 -12.27
C ASP A 141 -25.21 13.04 -11.48
N GLY A 142 -24.17 12.21 -11.58
CA GLY A 142 -24.11 10.87 -10.99
C GLY A 142 -24.87 9.82 -11.79
N SER A 143 -25.20 10.11 -13.04
CA SER A 143 -25.67 9.10 -13.98
C SER A 143 -24.51 8.22 -14.46
N SER A 144 -24.83 7.05 -15.00
CA SER A 144 -23.83 6.21 -15.68
C SER A 144 -23.65 6.59 -17.16
N GLU A 145 -24.32 7.62 -17.67
CA GLU A 145 -24.20 8.03 -19.06
C GLU A 145 -24.44 9.55 -19.24
N CYS A 146 -23.43 10.23 -19.77
CA CYS A 146 -23.45 11.63 -20.15
C CYS A 146 -22.69 11.83 -21.48
N GLU A 147 -22.41 13.07 -21.87
CA GLU A 147 -21.91 13.40 -23.22
C GLU A 147 -20.67 12.60 -23.63
N CYS A 148 -19.63 12.57 -22.78
CA CYS A 148 -18.37 11.89 -23.07
C CYS A 148 -18.13 10.61 -22.26
N CYS A 149 -19.14 10.14 -21.52
CA CYS A 149 -19.01 9.00 -20.62
C CYS A 149 -20.19 8.04 -20.76
N LYS A 150 -19.91 6.73 -20.76
CA LYS A 150 -20.93 5.66 -20.69
C LYS A 150 -20.41 4.49 -19.88
N ASN A 151 -21.16 4.08 -18.88
CA ASN A 151 -20.78 3.05 -17.91
C ASN A 151 -19.36 3.27 -17.37
N CYS A 152 -19.04 4.53 -17.08
CA CYS A 152 -17.74 4.99 -16.57
C CYS A 152 -16.54 4.64 -17.46
N LYS A 153 -16.82 4.53 -18.76
CA LYS A 153 -15.85 4.42 -19.86
C LYS A 153 -15.99 5.60 -20.80
N LEU A 154 -14.85 6.09 -21.27
CA LEU A 154 -14.82 7.24 -22.16
C LEU A 154 -15.45 6.88 -23.51
N LYS A 155 -16.32 7.75 -24.01
CA LYS A 155 -16.80 7.66 -25.41
C LYS A 155 -15.77 8.20 -26.40
N GLY A 156 -14.76 8.92 -25.93
CA GLY A 156 -13.69 9.56 -26.72
C GLY A 156 -12.34 9.52 -26.00
N GLN A 157 -11.57 10.61 -26.09
CA GLN A 157 -10.23 10.72 -25.48
C GLN A 157 -10.27 11.25 -24.05
N CYS A 158 -11.31 12.01 -23.70
CA CYS A 158 -11.46 12.66 -22.40
C CYS A 158 -12.93 12.98 -22.12
N SER A 159 -13.24 13.37 -20.88
CA SER A 159 -14.52 13.92 -20.45
C SER A 159 -14.33 15.35 -19.90
N PRO A 160 -15.27 16.29 -20.15
CA PRO A 160 -15.20 17.64 -19.60
C PRO A 160 -15.32 17.71 -18.07
N PHE A 161 -15.97 16.71 -17.44
CA PHE A 161 -16.12 16.66 -15.99
C PHE A 161 -14.80 16.32 -15.29
N ASP A 162 -14.08 15.33 -15.82
CA ASP A 162 -12.86 14.83 -15.19
C ASP A 162 -11.60 15.58 -15.66
N ASN A 163 -11.67 16.25 -16.81
CA ASN A 163 -10.55 17.00 -17.38
C ASN A 163 -11.00 18.35 -17.97
N PRO A 164 -10.56 19.49 -17.39
CA PRO A 164 -10.96 20.82 -17.86
C PRO A 164 -10.43 21.17 -19.26
N CYS A 165 -9.46 20.41 -19.78
CA CYS A 165 -8.95 20.57 -21.15
C CYS A 165 -9.72 19.73 -22.17
N CYS A 166 -10.83 19.09 -21.79
CA CYS A 166 -11.66 18.34 -22.71
C CYS A 166 -12.75 19.23 -23.32
N SER A 167 -12.92 19.13 -24.64
CA SER A 167 -14.05 19.75 -25.32
C SER A 167 -15.32 18.88 -25.24
N GLU A 168 -16.48 19.46 -25.53
CA GLU A 168 -17.76 18.75 -25.68
C GLU A 168 -17.71 17.64 -26.76
N ARG A 169 -16.73 17.70 -27.68
CA ARG A 169 -16.48 16.66 -28.69
C ARG A 169 -15.70 15.45 -28.15
N CYS A 170 -15.45 15.40 -26.85
CA CYS A 170 -14.70 14.32 -26.17
C CYS A 170 -13.26 14.17 -26.70
N THR A 171 -12.66 15.29 -27.13
CA THR A 171 -11.26 15.39 -27.53
C THR A 171 -10.57 16.49 -26.75
N TYR A 172 -9.26 16.36 -26.52
CA TYR A 172 -8.47 17.41 -25.90
C TYR A 172 -8.54 18.69 -26.73
N ALA A 173 -8.63 19.83 -26.05
CA ALA A 173 -8.52 21.13 -26.68
C ALA A 173 -7.15 21.27 -27.38
N ASP A 174 -7.13 21.83 -28.59
CA ASP A 174 -5.88 22.11 -29.29
C ASP A 174 -5.12 23.17 -28.49
N THR A 175 -3.87 22.91 -28.13
CA THR A 175 -3.01 23.81 -27.34
C THR A 175 -2.59 25.07 -28.12
N ARG A 176 -3.26 25.38 -29.24
CA ARG A 176 -2.88 26.39 -30.24
C ARG A 176 -3.87 27.53 -30.41
N VAL A 177 -4.78 27.75 -29.47
CA VAL A 177 -5.62 28.96 -29.46
C VAL A 177 -5.42 29.73 -28.14
N PRO A 178 -4.91 30.97 -28.18
CA PRO A 178 -4.86 31.88 -27.03
C PRO A 178 -6.26 32.28 -26.54
#